data_AF-A0A193KXJ9-F1
#
_entry.id   AF-A0A193KXJ9-F1
#
_cell.length_a   1.000
_cell.length_b   1.000
_cell.length_c   1.000
_cell.angle_alpha   90.00
_cell.angle_beta   90.00
_cell.angle_gamma   90.00
#
_symmetry.space_group_name_H-M   'P 1'
#
loop_
_entity.id
_entity.type
_entity.pdbx_description
1 polymer ?
#
loop_
_entity_poly.entity_id
_entity_poly.type
_entity_poly.pdbx_seq_one_letter_code
_entity_poly.pdbx_strand_id
1 'polypeptide(L)'
;MVPGQERLFELRRDWSPVVELSRLDLPTLMESAERLLADLDSVMQREMGFKFTATKTRRTLAVLVSWLGADAPLLESDIRALVDNRPLKFSGRRGTQFLENRGLLVPDAEFRQYSQQKRLEAELAALPATIAQELSVWIKAVRGEGKWEHTGRTYRSIARY
;
A
#
# COMPACT_ATOMS: atom_id res chain seq x y z
N MET A 1 28.17 -5.50 -15.02
CA MET A 1 27.77 -5.20 -13.62
C MET A 1 29.04 -5.04 -12.81
N VAL A 2 29.23 -3.90 -12.15
CA VAL A 2 30.41 -3.66 -11.30
C VAL A 2 30.17 -4.37 -9.96
N PRO A 3 31.05 -5.27 -9.49
CA PRO A 3 30.94 -5.89 -8.17
C PRO A 3 31.23 -4.84 -7.09
N GLY A 4 30.38 -4.73 -6.06
CA GLY A 4 30.64 -3.87 -4.89
C GLY A 4 29.71 -2.67 -4.69
N GLN A 5 28.73 -2.43 -5.56
CA GLN A 5 27.60 -1.54 -5.25
C GLN A 5 26.43 -2.34 -4.67
N GLU A 6 26.60 -2.83 -3.44
CA GLU A 6 25.43 -3.25 -2.66
C GLU A 6 24.63 -2.00 -2.27
N ARG A 7 23.29 -2.10 -2.31
CA ARG A 7 22.37 -1.01 -2.00
C ARG A 7 22.52 -0.68 -0.50
N LEU A 8 23.33 0.32 -0.19
CA LEU A 8 23.83 0.57 1.17
C LEU A 8 22.72 0.75 2.21
N PHE A 9 21.61 1.45 1.88
CA PHE A 9 20.40 1.52 2.72
C PHE A 9 19.16 1.85 1.87
N GLU A 10 18.01 1.24 2.16
CA GLU A 10 16.71 1.76 1.69
C GLU A 10 16.23 2.85 2.65
N LEU A 11 16.59 4.10 2.37
CA LEU A 11 16.09 5.23 3.15
C LEU A 11 14.62 5.48 2.79
N ARG A 12 13.71 5.14 3.71
CA ARG A 12 12.30 5.51 3.60
C ARG A 12 12.16 7.01 3.83
N ARG A 13 11.37 7.68 2.98
CA ARG A 13 11.07 9.11 3.14
C ARG A 13 10.22 9.30 4.39
N ASP A 14 10.61 10.25 5.24
CA ASP A 14 9.79 10.66 6.37
C ASP A 14 8.77 11.71 5.91
N TRP A 15 7.48 11.35 6.03
CA TRP A 15 6.36 12.21 5.68
C TRP A 15 5.79 12.97 6.90
N SER A 16 6.32 12.73 8.10
CA SER A 16 5.85 13.36 9.34
C SER A 16 5.86 14.91 9.31
N PRO A 17 6.79 15.61 8.65
CA PRO A 17 6.75 17.07 8.60
C PRO A 17 5.68 17.60 7.64
N VAL A 18 5.34 16.82 6.61
CA VAL A 18 4.47 17.24 5.50
C VAL A 18 2.99 17.09 5.86
N VAL A 19 2.64 16.17 6.78
CA VAL A 19 1.23 15.91 7.12
C VAL A 19 0.53 17.06 7.85
N GLU A 20 1.28 18.03 8.39
CA GLU A 20 0.72 19.23 9.01
C GLU A 20 0.60 20.43 8.08
N LEU A 21 1.22 20.38 6.90
CA LEU A 21 1.18 21.49 5.97
C LEU A 21 -0.24 21.74 5.45
N SER A 22 -0.57 23.03 5.32
CA SER A 22 -1.79 23.43 4.63
C SER A 22 -1.62 23.23 3.12
N ARG A 23 -2.73 23.27 2.37
CA ARG A 23 -2.64 23.15 0.90
C ARG A 23 -1.83 24.29 0.28
N LEU A 24 -1.82 25.47 0.90
CA LEU A 24 -1.12 26.66 0.40
C LEU A 24 0.40 26.55 0.59
N ASP A 25 0.85 25.69 1.50
CA ASP A 25 2.27 25.47 1.79
C ASP A 25 2.86 24.31 0.98
N LEU A 26 2.06 23.67 0.11
CA LEU A 26 2.53 22.63 -0.78
C LEU A 26 3.25 23.25 -1.99
N PRO A 27 4.31 22.60 -2.50
CA PRO A 27 4.91 23.01 -3.76
C PRO A 27 3.89 23.09 -4.90
N THR A 28 4.12 24.00 -5.83
CA THR A 28 3.30 24.13 -7.05
C THR A 28 3.31 22.80 -7.81
N LEU A 29 2.11 22.39 -8.26
CA LEU A 29 1.97 21.15 -9.01
C LEU A 29 2.61 21.28 -10.40
N MET A 30 3.31 20.24 -10.81
CA MET A 30 3.73 20.07 -12.20
C MET A 30 2.52 19.70 -13.06
N GLU A 31 2.58 20.00 -14.36
CA GLU A 31 1.48 19.70 -15.29
C GLU A 31 1.12 18.20 -15.32
N SER A 32 2.13 17.32 -15.24
CA SER A 32 1.93 15.86 -15.14
C SER A 32 1.13 15.48 -13.89
N ALA A 33 1.39 16.14 -12.77
CA ALA A 33 0.70 15.94 -11.51
C ALA A 33 -0.74 16.46 -11.55
N GLU A 34 -0.99 17.60 -12.18
CA GLU A 34 -2.35 18.12 -12.38
C GLU A 34 -3.19 17.17 -13.22
N ARG A 35 -2.63 16.67 -14.34
CA ARG A 35 -3.28 15.68 -15.20
C ARG A 35 -3.63 14.39 -14.45
N LEU A 36 -2.70 13.85 -13.66
CA LEU A 36 -2.95 12.65 -12.86
C LEU A 36 -4.10 12.84 -11.86
N LEU A 37 -4.17 14.01 -11.23
CA LEU A 37 -5.24 14.32 -10.27
C LEU A 37 -6.60 14.52 -10.96
N ALA A 38 -6.63 15.12 -12.16
CA ALA A 38 -7.85 15.23 -12.96
C ALA A 38 -8.35 13.86 -13.45
N ASP A 39 -7.44 12.96 -13.81
CA ASP A 39 -7.76 11.58 -14.15
C ASP A 39 -8.35 10.80 -12.98
N LEU A 40 -7.79 11.00 -11.78
CA LEU A 40 -8.33 10.45 -10.54
C LEU A 40 -9.76 10.94 -10.33
N ASP A 41 -9.99 12.25 -10.40
CA ASP A 41 -11.32 12.84 -10.22
C ASP A 41 -12.32 12.22 -11.22
N SER A 42 -11.92 12.07 -12.49
CA SER A 42 -12.74 11.48 -13.55
C SER A 42 -13.06 9.99 -13.33
N VAL A 43 -12.10 9.20 -12.83
CA VAL A 43 -12.35 7.79 -12.46
C VAL A 43 -13.31 7.70 -11.28
N MET A 44 -13.07 8.49 -10.23
CA MET A 44 -13.88 8.44 -9.02
C MET A 44 -15.32 8.89 -9.28
N GLN A 45 -15.52 9.89 -10.14
CA GLN A 45 -16.87 10.30 -10.58
C GLN A 45 -17.60 9.18 -11.32
N ARG A 46 -16.93 8.46 -12.22
CA ARG A 46 -17.54 7.35 -12.98
C ARG A 46 -17.94 6.17 -12.09
N GLU A 47 -17.11 5.81 -11.13
CA GLU A 47 -17.34 4.64 -10.28
C GLU A 47 -18.38 4.89 -9.17
N MET A 48 -18.52 6.12 -8.69
CA MET A 48 -19.29 6.44 -7.47
C MET A 48 -20.44 7.43 -7.70
N GLY A 49 -20.53 8.05 -8.87
CA GLY A 49 -21.51 9.10 -9.18
C GLY A 49 -21.31 10.40 -8.38
N PHE A 50 -22.32 11.28 -8.42
CA PHE A 50 -22.28 12.64 -7.88
C PHE A 50 -22.23 12.76 -6.34
N LYS A 51 -22.32 11.67 -5.58
CA LYS A 51 -22.43 11.70 -4.10
C LYS A 51 -21.08 11.77 -3.36
N PHE A 52 -19.99 12.08 -4.04
CA PHE A 52 -18.67 11.74 -3.52
C PHE A 52 -17.87 12.91 -2.93
N THR A 53 -17.37 12.69 -1.71
CA THR A 53 -16.31 13.48 -1.07
C THR A 53 -14.99 12.72 -1.19
N ALA A 54 -14.39 12.74 -2.39
CA ALA A 54 -13.07 12.15 -2.71
C ALA A 54 -11.87 12.71 -1.96
N THR A 55 -12.13 13.63 -1.04
CA THR A 55 -11.15 14.61 -0.60
C THR A 55 -9.94 13.95 0.02
N LYS A 56 -10.09 12.85 0.76
CA LYS A 56 -8.94 12.16 1.37
C LYS A 56 -8.02 11.52 0.35
N THR A 57 -8.54 10.73 -0.59
CA THR A 57 -7.73 10.07 -1.62
C THR A 57 -7.07 11.10 -2.53
N ARG A 58 -7.85 12.10 -2.98
CA ARG A 58 -7.31 13.18 -3.79
C ARG A 58 -6.23 13.97 -3.04
N ARG A 59 -6.44 14.28 -1.76
CA ARG A 59 -5.47 15.00 -0.93
C ARG A 59 -4.20 14.18 -0.70
N THR A 60 -4.33 12.88 -0.43
CA THR A 60 -3.18 11.96 -0.33
C THR A 60 -2.33 12.04 -1.58
N LEU A 61 -2.93 11.88 -2.76
CA LEU A 61 -2.17 11.96 -4.01
C LEU A 61 -1.63 13.36 -4.26
N ALA A 62 -2.41 14.42 -4.04
CA ALA A 62 -1.98 15.80 -4.25
C ALA A 62 -0.73 16.16 -3.45
N VAL A 63 -0.63 15.71 -2.19
CA VAL A 63 0.58 15.90 -1.38
C VAL A 63 1.76 15.13 -1.97
N LEU A 64 1.58 13.85 -2.33
CA LEU A 64 2.69 13.06 -2.87
C LEU A 64 3.23 13.65 -4.17
N VAL A 65 2.34 14.00 -5.10
CA VAL A 65 2.75 14.48 -6.43
C VAL A 65 3.23 15.92 -6.43
N SER A 66 2.90 16.73 -5.41
CA SER A 66 3.51 18.06 -5.26
C SER A 66 5.00 17.96 -4.92
N TRP A 67 5.40 16.92 -4.19
CA TRP A 67 6.79 16.73 -3.76
C TRP A 67 7.60 15.84 -4.70
N LEU A 68 6.96 14.84 -5.32
CA LEU A 68 7.63 13.81 -6.12
C LEU A 68 7.38 13.95 -7.63
N GLY A 69 6.45 14.82 -8.04
CA GLY A 69 5.93 14.83 -9.39
C GLY A 69 5.05 13.61 -9.68
N ALA A 70 4.71 13.43 -10.96
CA ALA A 70 3.88 12.31 -11.43
C ALA A 70 4.52 11.55 -12.61
N ASP A 71 5.76 11.87 -12.97
CA ASP A 71 6.46 11.28 -14.11
C ASP A 71 7.16 9.95 -13.77
N ALA A 72 7.22 9.59 -12.48
CA ALA A 72 7.75 8.32 -11.99
C ALA A 72 6.71 7.59 -11.13
N PRO A 73 6.75 6.24 -11.08
CA PRO A 73 5.89 5.46 -10.19
C PRO A 73 6.09 5.85 -8.71
N LEU A 74 4.97 5.98 -7.99
CA LEU A 74 4.97 6.29 -6.55
C LEU A 74 5.14 5.01 -5.73
N LEU A 75 5.84 5.12 -4.59
CA LEU A 75 5.99 3.99 -3.68
C LEU A 75 4.73 3.81 -2.84
N GLU A 76 4.24 2.57 -2.73
CA GLU A 76 3.13 2.25 -1.82
C GLU A 76 3.48 2.56 -0.36
N SER A 77 4.75 2.43 0.02
CA SER A 77 5.26 2.80 1.34
C SER A 77 5.08 4.29 1.65
N ASP A 78 5.20 5.18 0.65
CA ASP A 78 5.03 6.63 0.83
C ASP A 78 3.55 6.98 1.08
N ILE A 79 2.65 6.36 0.30
CA ILE A 79 1.20 6.48 0.51
C ILE A 79 0.82 6.03 1.92
N ARG A 80 1.34 4.87 2.33
CA ARG A 80 1.07 4.30 3.65
C ARG A 80 1.63 5.19 4.76
N ALA A 81 2.89 5.62 4.67
CA ALA A 81 3.50 6.50 5.67
C ALA A 81 2.68 7.78 5.88
N LEU A 82 2.16 8.37 4.81
CA LEU A 82 1.31 9.55 4.89
C LEU A 82 -0.04 9.25 5.60
N VAL A 83 -0.65 8.10 5.31
CA VAL A 83 -1.90 7.66 5.93
C VAL A 83 -1.70 7.29 7.41
N ASP A 84 -0.65 6.54 7.74
CA ASP A 84 -0.33 6.10 9.10
C ASP A 84 -0.07 7.32 10.01
N ASN A 85 0.57 8.36 9.49
CA ASN A 85 0.80 9.60 10.22
C ASN A 85 -0.51 10.38 10.50
N ARG A 86 -1.49 10.41 9.58
CA ARG A 86 -2.78 11.13 9.75
C ARG A 86 -3.96 10.41 9.08
N PRO A 87 -4.49 9.33 9.68
CA PRO A 87 -5.50 8.46 9.04
C PRO A 87 -6.87 9.14 8.86
N LEU A 88 -7.15 10.20 9.64
CA LEU A 88 -8.36 11.00 9.47
C LEU A 88 -8.28 11.95 8.28
N LYS A 89 -7.08 12.41 7.89
CA LYS A 89 -6.87 13.37 6.79
C LYS A 89 -6.64 12.69 5.44
N PHE A 90 -6.09 11.47 5.45
CA PHE A 90 -5.60 10.78 4.25
C PHE A 90 -6.23 9.41 4.04
N SER A 91 -6.18 8.90 2.81
CA SER A 91 -6.68 7.57 2.48
C SER A 91 -5.83 6.93 1.39
N GLY A 92 -5.29 5.75 1.67
CA GLY A 92 -4.41 5.04 0.75
C GLY A 92 -5.15 4.15 -0.25
N ARG A 93 -6.10 3.32 0.23
CA ARG A 93 -6.67 2.19 -0.53
C ARG A 93 -7.03 2.49 -1.98
N ARG A 94 -7.85 3.53 -2.23
CA ARG A 94 -8.29 3.87 -3.58
C ARG A 94 -7.20 4.52 -4.42
N GLY A 95 -6.33 5.31 -3.80
CA GLY A 95 -5.16 5.91 -4.47
C GLY A 95 -4.18 4.84 -4.92
N THR A 96 -3.89 3.87 -4.05
CA THR A 96 -3.06 2.70 -4.35
C THR A 96 -3.65 1.91 -5.52
N GLN A 97 -4.95 1.59 -5.48
CA GLN A 97 -5.62 0.85 -6.57
C GLN A 97 -5.59 1.64 -7.89
N PHE A 98 -5.87 2.95 -7.85
CA PHE A 98 -5.85 3.82 -9.01
C PHE A 98 -4.48 3.85 -9.70
N LEU A 99 -3.41 3.95 -8.91
CA LEU A 99 -2.03 3.97 -9.40
C LEU A 99 -1.58 2.59 -9.90
N GLU A 100 -1.93 1.53 -9.17
CA GLU A 100 -1.61 0.14 -9.55
C GLU A 100 -2.22 -0.22 -10.91
N ASN A 101 -3.49 0.12 -11.13
CA ASN A 101 -4.18 -0.10 -12.41
C ASN A 101 -3.54 0.66 -13.59
N ARG A 102 -2.71 1.66 -13.33
CA ARG A 102 -2.00 2.48 -14.33
C ARG A 102 -0.51 2.14 -14.44
N GLY A 103 0.00 1.19 -13.65
CA GLY A 103 1.43 0.90 -13.58
C GLY A 103 2.26 2.02 -12.95
N LEU A 104 1.63 2.93 -12.21
CA LEU A 104 2.27 4.09 -11.55
C LEU A 104 2.52 3.85 -10.05
N LEU A 105 2.49 2.59 -9.61
CA LEU A 105 2.72 2.19 -8.24
C LEU A 105 3.86 1.17 -8.18
N VAL A 106 4.82 1.41 -7.29
CA VAL A 106 5.76 0.39 -6.83
C VAL A 106 5.17 -0.27 -5.57
N PRO A 107 4.77 -1.54 -5.62
CA PRO A 107 4.13 -2.20 -4.49
C PRO A 107 5.11 -2.47 -3.35
N ASP A 108 4.65 -2.31 -2.11
CA ASP A 108 5.41 -2.64 -0.89
C ASP A 108 5.21 -4.14 -0.59
N ALA A 109 6.05 -4.98 -1.21
CA ALA A 109 5.90 -6.44 -1.15
C ALA A 109 6.01 -6.98 0.28
N GLU A 110 6.96 -6.47 1.08
CA GLU A 110 7.15 -6.87 2.47
C GLU A 110 5.92 -6.53 3.31
N PHE A 111 5.40 -5.31 3.18
CA PHE A 111 4.20 -4.91 3.90
C PHE A 111 2.97 -5.73 3.49
N ARG A 112 2.79 -5.98 2.20
CA ARG A 112 1.67 -6.81 1.70
C ARG A 112 1.74 -8.23 2.25
N GLN A 113 2.93 -8.83 2.31
CA GLN A 113 3.12 -10.15 2.91
C GLN A 113 2.80 -10.15 4.40
N TYR A 114 3.37 -9.20 5.15
CA TYR A 114 3.13 -9.07 6.59
C TYR A 114 1.65 -8.81 6.93
N SER A 115 0.98 -7.96 6.17
CA SER A 115 -0.44 -7.67 6.35
C SER A 115 -1.33 -8.89 6.10
N GLN A 116 -1.01 -9.69 5.08
CA GLN A 116 -1.71 -10.94 4.79
C GLN A 116 -1.51 -11.97 5.92
N GLN A 117 -0.28 -12.09 6.44
CA GLN A 117 0.01 -12.96 7.57
C GLN A 117 -0.81 -12.55 8.80
N LYS A 118 -0.74 -11.28 9.21
CA LYS A 118 -1.51 -10.77 10.37
C LYS A 118 -3.01 -10.98 10.24
N ARG A 119 -3.55 -10.81 9.04
CA ARG A 119 -4.97 -11.07 8.77
C ARG A 119 -5.32 -12.54 9.00
N LEU A 120 -4.50 -13.45 8.46
CA LEU A 120 -4.71 -14.88 8.65
C LEU A 120 -4.60 -15.27 10.13
N GLU A 121 -3.63 -14.71 10.85
CA GLU A 121 -3.48 -14.92 12.30
C GLU A 121 -4.70 -14.43 13.08
N ALA A 122 -5.26 -13.27 12.72
CA ALA A 122 -6.48 -12.75 13.33
C ALA A 122 -7.72 -13.62 13.01
N GLU A 123 -7.84 -14.12 11.78
CA GLU A 123 -8.91 -15.04 11.37
C GLU A 123 -8.81 -16.37 12.13
N LEU A 124 -7.61 -16.92 12.32
CA LEU A 124 -7.38 -18.12 13.14
C LEU A 124 -7.74 -17.89 14.61
N ALA A 125 -7.38 -16.74 15.17
CA ALA A 125 -7.69 -16.40 16.57
C ALA A 125 -9.19 -16.28 16.85
N ALA A 126 -10.00 -16.01 15.82
CA ALA A 126 -11.45 -15.92 15.93
C ALA A 126 -12.15 -17.30 15.88
N LEU A 127 -11.43 -18.38 15.54
CA LEU A 127 -11.97 -19.73 15.46
C LEU A 127 -11.94 -20.45 16.81
N PRO A 128 -12.81 -21.45 17.04
CA PRO A 128 -12.69 -22.36 18.17
C PRO A 128 -11.30 -22.99 18.24
N ALA A 129 -10.73 -23.10 19.45
CA ALA A 129 -9.33 -23.48 19.68
C ALA A 129 -8.91 -24.77 18.96
N THR A 130 -9.78 -25.78 18.91
CA THR A 130 -9.52 -27.05 18.21
C THR A 130 -9.31 -26.85 16.71
N ILE A 131 -10.16 -26.04 16.08
CA ILE A 131 -10.10 -25.74 14.64
C ILE A 131 -8.87 -24.86 14.34
N ALA A 132 -8.61 -23.86 15.18
CA ALA A 132 -7.43 -23.00 15.05
C ALA A 132 -6.12 -23.78 15.14
N GLN A 133 -6.04 -24.78 16.02
CA GLN A 133 -4.86 -25.64 16.19
C GLN A 133 -4.62 -26.52 14.94
N GLU A 134 -5.67 -27.16 14.43
CA GLU A 134 -5.58 -27.99 13.21
C GLU A 134 -5.14 -27.16 12.00
N LEU A 135 -5.77 -26.00 11.80
CA LEU A 135 -5.42 -25.09 10.71
C LEU A 135 -4.00 -24.53 10.85
N SER A 136 -3.55 -24.24 12.06
CA SER A 136 -2.18 -23.76 12.29
C SER A 136 -1.12 -24.80 11.91
N VAL A 137 -1.38 -26.09 12.18
CA VAL A 137 -0.50 -27.19 11.76
C VAL A 137 -0.49 -27.34 10.24
N TRP A 138 -1.67 -27.27 9.61
CA TRP A 138 -1.79 -27.33 8.16
C TRP A 138 -1.08 -26.16 7.46
N ILE A 139 -1.23 -24.93 7.97
CA ILE A 139 -0.54 -23.74 7.46
C ILE A 139 0.97 -23.94 7.51
N LYS A 140 1.53 -24.38 8.64
CA LYS A 140 2.98 -24.66 8.77
C LYS A 140 3.46 -25.69 7.74
N ALA A 141 2.72 -26.78 7.56
CA ALA A 141 3.05 -27.79 6.57
C ALA A 141 3.02 -27.21 5.14
N VAL A 142 1.97 -26.49 4.76
CA VAL A 142 1.82 -25.88 3.43
C VAL A 142 2.86 -24.77 3.15
N ARG A 143 3.36 -24.13 4.21
CA ARG A 143 4.45 -23.14 4.17
C ARG A 143 5.84 -23.76 4.00
N GLY A 144 5.98 -25.09 4.01
CA GLY A 144 7.28 -25.74 3.98
C GLY A 144 8.05 -25.61 5.31
N GLU A 145 7.36 -25.18 6.37
CA GLU A 145 7.90 -25.07 7.74
C GLU A 145 7.70 -26.39 8.52
N GLY A 146 7.42 -27.48 7.79
CA GLY A 146 7.29 -28.83 8.33
C GLY A 146 8.63 -29.56 8.39
N LYS A 147 8.58 -30.87 8.65
CA LYS A 147 9.78 -31.73 8.79
C LYS A 147 10.60 -31.87 7.50
N TRP A 148 10.02 -31.54 6.34
CA TRP A 148 10.64 -31.69 5.02
C TRP A 148 10.60 -30.37 4.27
N GLU A 149 11.76 -29.90 3.79
CA GLU A 149 11.86 -28.67 3.01
C GLU A 149 11.18 -28.84 1.65
N HIS A 150 10.27 -27.92 1.32
CA HIS A 150 9.75 -27.72 -0.02
C HIS A 150 9.48 -26.23 -0.23
N THR A 151 9.34 -25.79 -1.49
CA THR A 151 8.94 -24.42 -1.79
C THR A 151 7.56 -24.14 -1.20
N GLY A 152 7.52 -23.36 -0.13
CA GLY A 152 6.31 -23.04 0.62
C GLY A 152 5.36 -22.14 -0.17
N ARG A 153 4.06 -22.31 0.06
CA ARG A 153 3.03 -21.41 -0.49
C ARG A 153 3.02 -20.05 0.23
N THR A 154 2.52 -19.01 -0.43
CA THR A 154 2.39 -17.68 0.19
C THR A 154 1.12 -17.58 1.03
N TYR A 155 1.10 -16.73 2.07
CA TYR A 155 -0.12 -16.46 2.85
C TYR A 155 -1.32 -16.06 1.99
N ARG A 156 -1.10 -15.26 0.92
CA ARG A 156 -2.14 -14.94 -0.07
C ARG A 156 -2.78 -16.16 -0.70
N SER A 157 -1.97 -17.17 -1.03
CA SER A 157 -2.47 -18.40 -1.66
C SER A 157 -3.19 -19.31 -0.66
N ILE A 158 -2.78 -19.28 0.61
CA ILE A 158 -3.40 -20.04 1.70
C ILE A 158 -4.77 -19.45 2.04
N ALA A 159 -4.89 -18.13 2.17
CA ALA A 159 -6.15 -17.44 2.50
C ALA A 159 -7.22 -17.50 1.38
N ARG A 160 -6.95 -18.16 0.26
CA ARG A 160 -7.88 -18.33 -0.87
C ARG A 160 -8.52 -19.72 -0.93
N TYR A 161 -8.06 -20.66 -0.10
CA TYR A 161 -8.70 -21.96 0.11
C TYR A 161 -9.81 -21.85 1.14
#